data_AF-A0A0L7LHZ2-F1
#
_entry.id   AF-A0A0L7LHZ2-F1
#
_cell.length_a   1.000
_cell.length_b   1.000
_cell.length_c   1.000
_cell.angle_alpha   90.00
_cell.angle_beta   90.00
_cell.angle_gamma   90.00
#
_symmetry.space_group_name_H-M   'P 1'
#
loop_
_entity.id
_entity.type
_entity.pdbx_description
1 polymer ?
#
loop_
_entity_poly.entity_id
_entity_poly.type
_entity_poly.pdbx_seq_one_letter_code
_entity_poly.pdbx_strand_id
1 'polypeptide(L)'
;MSDIEIGHRPEEKGENVLHAVTVLAAKLGVALEERDVVFAERVCVTQGAGARAEAPRERRVVVRLARHHLRDQLLQAAREF
;
A
#
# COMPACT_ATOMS: atom_id res chain seq x y z
N MET A 1 -11.05 -6.90 -9.36
CA MET A 1 -9.81 -6.99 -8.58
C MET A 1 -9.77 -5.82 -7.59
N SER A 2 -9.59 -6.11 -6.29
CA SER A 2 -9.67 -5.14 -5.18
C SER A 2 -8.30 -4.88 -4.54
N ASP A 3 -7.25 -5.06 -5.33
CA ASP A 3 -5.86 -4.83 -4.96
C ASP A 3 -5.44 -3.38 -5.22
N ILE A 4 -4.61 -2.85 -4.32
CA ILE A 4 -3.94 -1.55 -4.43
C ILE A 4 -2.45 -1.74 -4.16
N GLU A 5 -1.63 -0.98 -4.87
CA GLU A 5 -0.19 -0.92 -4.65
C GLU A 5 0.17 0.45 -4.08
N ILE A 6 0.89 0.46 -2.97
CA ILE A 6 1.39 1.67 -2.30
C ILE A 6 2.92 1.67 -2.45
N GLY A 7 3.45 2.62 -3.22
CA GLY A 7 4.89 2.84 -3.38
C GLY A 7 5.46 3.88 -2.42
N HIS A 8 6.79 4.02 -2.38
CA HIS A 8 7.49 5.15 -1.73
C HIS A 8 7.17 5.34 -0.22
N ARG A 9 7.19 4.24 0.56
CA ARG A 9 7.13 4.31 2.02
C ARG A 9 8.47 3.91 2.62
N PRO A 10 9.10 4.76 3.46
CA PRO A 10 10.33 4.40 4.17
C PRO A 10 10.10 3.12 4.99
N GLU A 11 11.06 2.20 4.95
CA GLU A 11 11.02 0.97 5.74
C GLU A 11 11.40 1.28 7.19
N GLU A 12 10.43 1.35 8.09
CA GLU A 12 10.71 1.33 9.53
C GLU A 12 10.78 -0.11 10.03
N LYS A 13 11.89 -0.45 10.70
CA LYS A 13 12.19 -1.80 11.17
C LYS A 13 11.23 -2.16 12.31
N GLY A 14 10.30 -3.08 12.07
CA GLY A 14 9.26 -3.48 13.02
C GLY A 14 7.87 -2.86 12.74
N GLU A 15 7.72 -2.11 11.65
CA GLU A 15 6.43 -1.58 11.23
C GLU A 15 5.49 -2.71 10.77
N ASN A 16 4.29 -2.76 11.36
CA ASN A 16 3.24 -3.65 10.88
C ASN A 16 2.60 -3.02 9.63
N VAL A 17 2.73 -3.70 8.49
CA VAL A 17 2.23 -3.23 7.19
C VAL A 17 0.73 -2.94 7.23
N LEU A 18 -0.07 -3.77 7.93
CA LEU A 18 -1.49 -3.51 8.13
C LEU A 18 -1.71 -2.18 8.85
N HIS A 19 -1.01 -1.95 9.95
CA HIS A 19 -1.10 -0.72 10.72
C HIS A 19 -0.69 0.50 9.87
N ALA A 20 0.38 0.39 9.10
CA ALA A 20 0.86 1.46 8.23
C ALA A 20 -0.17 1.85 7.15
N VAL A 21 -0.87 0.87 6.60
CA VAL A 21 -1.94 1.04 5.61
C VAL A 21 -3.18 1.67 6.26
N THR A 22 -3.57 1.20 7.44
CA THR A 22 -4.67 1.77 8.24
C THR A 22 -4.41 3.24 8.56
N VAL A 23 -3.20 3.58 9.00
CA VAL A 23 -2.80 4.97 9.29
C VAL A 23 -2.78 5.82 8.02
N LEU A 24 -2.31 5.27 6.89
CA LEU A 24 -2.35 5.98 5.60
C LEU A 24 -3.79 6.26 5.17
N ALA A 25 -4.67 5.28 5.26
CA ALA A 25 -6.08 5.43 4.93
C ALA A 25 -6.74 6.49 5.80
N ALA A 26 -6.50 6.44 7.12
CA ALA A 26 -6.99 7.46 8.04
C ALA A 26 -6.50 8.87 7.70
N LYS A 27 -5.22 9.00 7.28
CA LYS A 27 -4.67 10.28 6.79
C LYS A 27 -5.37 10.79 5.53
N LEU A 28 -5.73 9.89 4.63
CA LEU A 28 -6.48 10.17 3.41
C LEU A 28 -7.98 10.42 3.67
N GLY A 29 -8.45 10.30 4.92
CA GLY A 29 -9.87 10.45 5.28
C GLY A 29 -10.72 9.20 5.02
N VAL A 30 -10.10 8.06 4.76
CA VAL A 30 -10.77 6.77 4.55
C VAL A 30 -10.70 5.93 5.83
N ALA A 31 -11.85 5.59 6.38
CA ALA A 31 -11.93 4.67 7.51
C ALA A 31 -11.67 3.23 7.03
N LEU A 32 -10.46 2.73 7.29
CA LEU A 32 -10.05 1.36 6.99
C LEU A 32 -9.89 0.59 8.30
N GLU A 33 -10.51 -0.57 8.42
CA GLU A 33 -10.28 -1.48 9.54
C GLU A 33 -9.42 -2.68 9.12
N GLU A 34 -8.75 -3.34 10.07
CA GLU A 34 -7.93 -4.54 9.78
C GLU A 34 -8.75 -5.66 9.12
N ARG A 35 -10.03 -5.75 9.45
CA ARG A 35 -11.00 -6.70 8.88
C ARG A 35 -11.40 -6.40 7.43
N ASP A 36 -11.19 -5.16 6.97
CA ASP A 36 -11.37 -4.79 5.57
C ASP A 36 -10.12 -5.07 4.73
N VAL A 37 -9.01 -5.47 5.35
CA VAL A 37 -7.78 -5.85 4.67
C VAL A 37 -7.67 -7.37 4.63
N VAL A 38 -7.78 -7.93 3.43
CA VAL A 38 -7.65 -9.37 3.19
C VAL A 38 -6.18 -9.78 3.18
N PHE A 39 -5.32 -8.91 2.66
CA PHE A 39 -3.91 -9.18 2.50
C PHE A 39 -3.14 -7.85 2.50
N ALA A 40 -2.02 -7.78 3.19
CA ALA A 40 -1.12 -6.64 3.11
C ALA A 40 0.31 -7.14 3.25
N GLU A 41 1.07 -7.07 2.18
CA GLU A 41 2.42 -7.60 2.16
C GLU A 41 3.35 -6.64 1.42
N ARG A 42 4.57 -6.48 1.94
CA ARG A 42 5.61 -5.74 1.25
C ARG A 42 6.18 -6.61 0.15
N VAL A 43 5.84 -6.28 -1.09
CA VAL A 43 6.39 -6.95 -2.26
C VAL A 43 7.60 -6.15 -2.75
N CYS A 44 8.76 -6.78 -2.71
CA CYS A 44 9.90 -6.28 -3.45
C CYS A 44 9.61 -6.56 -4.93
N VAL A 45 9.23 -5.54 -5.69
CA VAL A 45 9.20 -5.67 -7.16
C VAL A 45 10.64 -5.86 -7.60
N THR A 46 11.05 -7.11 -7.84
CA THR A 46 12.08 -7.43 -8.82
C THR A 46 11.53 -6.95 -10.17
N GLN A 47 11.64 -5.64 -10.42
CA GLN A 47 11.47 -5.09 -11.75
C GLN A 47 12.38 -5.92 -12.66
N GLY A 48 11.79 -6.43 -13.74
CA GLY A 48 12.34 -7.50 -14.56
C GLY A 48 13.82 -7.31 -14.90
N ALA A 49 14.46 -8.44 -15.17
CA ALA A 49 15.81 -8.52 -15.74
C ALA A 49 16.06 -7.37 -16.74
N GLY A 50 16.85 -6.38 -16.37
CA GLY A 50 17.32 -5.34 -17.31
C GLY A 50 17.41 -3.89 -16.82
N ALA A 51 16.88 -3.52 -15.65
CA ALA A 51 17.00 -2.13 -15.18
C ALA A 51 18.21 -1.95 -14.24
N ARG A 52 19.28 -1.43 -14.86
CA ARG A 52 20.53 -0.92 -14.31
C ARG A 52 20.34 -0.22 -12.95
N ALA A 53 21.31 -0.49 -12.06
CA ALA A 53 21.51 0.10 -10.73
C ALA A 53 21.00 1.56 -10.58
N GLU A 54 20.03 1.80 -9.70
CA GLU A 54 19.72 3.14 -9.18
C GLU A 54 18.86 3.07 -7.90
N ALA A 55 19.50 3.44 -6.77
CA ALA A 55 18.98 3.70 -5.41
C ALA A 55 18.24 2.56 -4.67
N PRO A 56 18.29 2.50 -3.31
CA PRO A 56 17.51 1.55 -2.52
C PRO A 56 16.02 1.92 -2.64
N ARG A 57 15.39 1.46 -3.72
CA ARG A 57 14.01 1.81 -4.06
C ARG A 57 13.09 1.12 -3.05
N GLU A 58 12.58 1.95 -2.16
CA GLU A 58 11.65 1.65 -1.07
C GLU A 58 10.64 0.57 -1.48
N ARG A 59 10.58 -0.55 -0.73
CA ARG A 59 9.75 -1.72 -1.08
C ARG A 59 8.27 -1.32 -1.19
N ARG A 60 7.61 -1.71 -2.28
CA ARG A 60 6.18 -1.47 -2.48
C ARG A 60 5.36 -2.33 -1.52
N VAL A 61 4.23 -1.81 -1.07
CA VAL A 61 3.25 -2.54 -0.28
C VAL A 61 2.07 -2.88 -1.20
N VAL A 62 1.75 -4.16 -1.32
CA VAL A 62 0.54 -4.62 -2.00
C VAL A 62 -0.51 -4.89 -0.93
N VAL A 63 -1.67 -4.26 -1.07
CA VAL A 63 -2.80 -4.44 -0.17
C VAL A 63 -3.98 -4.96 -0.97
N ARG A 64 -4.57 -6.07 -0.55
CA ARG A 64 -5.87 -6.53 -1.03
C ARG A 64 -6.93 -6.16 -0.02
N LEU A 65 -7.92 -5.42 -0.50
CA LEU A 65 -9.07 -5.02 0.29
C LEU A 65 -10.22 -6.01 0.08
N ALA A 66 -10.99 -6.24 1.15
CA ALA A 66 -12.18 -7.08 1.15
C ALA A 66 -13.30 -6.43 0.33
N ARG A 67 -13.38 -5.09 0.36
CA ARG A 67 -14.42 -4.31 -0.31
C ARG A 67 -13.83 -3.47 -1.43
N HIS A 68 -14.42 -3.57 -2.63
CA HIS A 68 -14.01 -2.74 -3.76
C HIS A 68 -14.30 -1.25 -3.54
N HIS A 69 -15.31 -0.92 -2.72
CA HIS A 69 -15.68 0.47 -2.46
C HIS A 69 -14.58 1.21 -1.68
N LEU A 70 -13.92 0.55 -0.73
CA LEU A 70 -12.78 1.11 0.01
C LEU A 70 -11.57 1.35 -0.88
N ARG A 71 -11.35 0.46 -1.86
CA ARG A 71 -10.33 0.64 -2.90
C ARG A 71 -10.58 1.93 -3.68
N ASP A 72 -11.80 2.12 -4.17
CA ASP A 72 -12.17 3.32 -4.93
C ASP A 72 -12.05 4.59 -4.10
N GLN A 73 -12.52 4.57 -2.84
CA GLN A 73 -12.34 5.69 -1.92
C GLN A 73 -10.86 6.02 -1.67
N LEU A 74 -10.01 5.00 -1.45
CA LEU A 74 -8.58 5.20 -1.28
C LEU A 74 -7.90 5.77 -2.52
N LEU A 75 -8.24 5.25 -3.70
CA LEU A 75 -7.70 5.75 -4.97
C LEU A 75 -8.16 7.18 -5.25
N GLN A 76 -9.43 7.48 -4.98
CA GLN A 76 -10.00 8.81 -5.14
C GLN A 76 -9.35 9.79 -4.16
N ALA A 77 -9.27 9.43 -2.88
CA ALA A 77 -8.64 10.26 -1.86
C ALA A 77 -7.15 10.49 -2.18
N ALA A 78 -6.41 9.46 -2.59
CA ALA A 78 -5.00 9.60 -2.98
C ALA A 78 -4.79 10.44 -4.24
N ARG A 79 -5.81 10.56 -5.10
CA ARG A 79 -5.79 11.45 -6.26
C ARG A 79 -6.02 12.92 -5.88
N GLU A 80 -6.70 13.16 -4.77
CA GLU A 80 -7.05 14.49 -4.26
C GLU A 80 -6.11 14.97 -3.13
N PHE A 81 -5.18 14.13 -2.69
CA PHE A 81 -4.20 14.39 -1.60
C PHE A 81 -2.85 14.87 -2.13
#